data_AF-A0A377AT44-F1
#
_entry.id   AF-A0A377AT44-F1
#
_cell.length_a   1.000
_cell.length_b   1.000
_cell.length_c   1.000
_cell.angle_alpha   90.00
_cell.angle_beta   90.00
_cell.angle_gamma   90.00
#
_symmetry.space_group_name_H-M   'P 1'
#
loop_
_entity.id
_entity.type
_entity.pdbx_description
1 polymer ?
#
loop_
_entity_poly.entity_id
_entity_poly.type
_entity_poly.pdbx_seq_one_letter_code
_entity_poly.pdbx_strand_id
1 'polypeptide(L)'
;MLFIDADLRRGYSHNLFTVSNEHGLSEYLAGKDELNKVIQHFGKGGFDVITRGQVPPNPSELLMRDRMRQLLEWANDHYDLVIVDTAADAGGE
;
A
#
# COMPACT_ATOMS: atom_id res chain seq x y z
N MET A 1 10.81 -7.71 -5.45
CA MET A 1 9.71 -7.87 -4.47
C MET A 1 9.06 -6.52 -4.23
N LEU A 2 7.74 -6.50 -4.09
CA LEU A 2 6.95 -5.34 -3.67
C LEU A 2 6.25 -5.64 -2.34
N PHE A 3 6.37 -4.74 -1.37
CA PHE A 3 5.59 -4.76 -0.13
C PHE A 3 4.51 -3.68 -0.16
N ILE A 4 3.27 -4.03 0.13
CA ILE A 4 2.13 -3.11 0.16
C ILE A 4 1.52 -3.13 1.56
N ASP A 5 1.52 -1.99 2.23
CA ASP A 5 0.82 -1.79 3.51
C ASP A 5 -0.64 -1.42 3.25
N ALA A 6 -1.50 -2.44 3.27
CA ALA A 6 -2.94 -2.31 3.10
C ALA A 6 -3.70 -2.11 4.42
N ASP A 7 -3.01 -2.01 5.56
CA ASP A 7 -3.61 -1.50 6.80
C ASP A 7 -3.69 0.04 6.76
N LEU A 8 -4.69 0.53 6.01
CA LEU A 8 -4.99 1.95 5.89
C LEU A 8 -5.41 2.62 7.23
N ARG A 9 -5.61 1.85 8.31
CA ARG A 9 -6.02 2.37 9.64
C ARG A 9 -4.82 2.56 10.55
N ARG A 10 -3.97 1.53 10.68
CA ARG A 10 -2.89 1.45 11.68
C ARG A 10 -1.53 1.04 11.10
N GLY A 11 -1.44 0.84 9.79
CA GLY A 11 -0.20 0.52 9.09
C GLY A 11 0.95 1.45 9.44
N TYR A 12 2.11 0.86 9.73
CA TYR A 12 3.31 1.54 10.23
C TYR A 12 4.59 1.09 9.52
N SER A 13 4.46 0.42 8.37
CA SER A 13 5.58 -0.06 7.55
C SER A 13 6.56 1.06 7.17
N HIS A 14 6.06 2.28 6.94
CA HIS A 14 6.87 3.47 6.65
C HIS A 14 7.91 3.76 7.74
N ASN A 15 7.56 3.55 9.02
CA ASN A 15 8.50 3.70 10.14
C ASN A 15 9.53 2.58 10.17
N LEU A 16 9.10 1.34 9.91
CA LEU A 16 9.99 0.17 9.87
C LEU A 16 11.04 0.31 8.76
N PHE A 17 10.63 0.80 7.60
CA PHE A 17 11.49 0.96 6.44
C PHE A 17 12.13 2.35 6.34
N THR A 18 11.78 3.28 7.24
CA THR A 18 12.29 4.67 7.24
C THR A 18 12.08 5.35 5.89
N VAL A 19 10.87 5.23 5.33
CA VAL A 19 10.45 5.83 4.06
C VAL A 19 9.34 6.86 4.30
N SER A 20 9.04 7.71 3.31
CA SER A 20 7.97 8.70 3.42
C SER A 20 6.60 8.03 3.48
N ASN A 21 5.65 8.64 4.18
CA ASN A 21 4.25 8.23 4.20
C ASN A 21 3.30 9.34 3.70
N GLU A 22 3.85 10.33 2.99
CA GLU A 22 3.07 11.42 2.38
C GLU A 22 2.29 10.95 1.15
N HIS A 23 2.86 10.02 0.39
CA HIS A 23 2.29 9.45 -0.83
C HIS A 23 2.29 7.92 -0.70
N GLY A 24 1.11 7.34 -0.51
CA GLY A 24 0.96 5.89 -0.36
C GLY A 24 -0.31 5.34 -0.97
N LEU A 25 -0.70 4.15 -0.49
CA LEU A 25 -1.82 3.39 -1.01
C LEU A 25 -3.13 4.19 -0.96
N SER A 26 -3.40 4.91 0.13
CA SER A 26 -4.60 5.76 0.26
C SER A 26 -4.70 6.82 -0.82
N GLU A 27 -3.61 7.52 -1.13
CA GLU A 27 -3.60 8.58 -2.15
C GLU A 27 -3.80 8.00 -3.55
N TYR A 28 -3.15 6.87 -3.84
CA TYR A 28 -3.35 6.16 -5.11
C TYR A 28 -4.80 5.67 -5.26
N LEU A 29 -5.36 4.98 -4.26
CA LEU A 29 -6.74 4.48 -4.32
C LEU A 29 -7.78 5.61 -4.37
N ALA A 30 -7.45 6.78 -3.81
CA ALA A 30 -8.28 7.97 -3.86
C ALA A 30 -8.21 8.73 -5.20
N GLY A 31 -7.30 8.38 -6.11
CA GLY A 31 -7.14 9.11 -7.37
C GLY A 31 -6.24 10.33 -7.29
N LYS A 32 -5.55 10.55 -6.18
CA LYS A 32 -4.76 11.77 -5.93
C LYS A 32 -3.33 11.66 -6.47
N ASP A 33 -2.76 10.47 -6.41
CA ASP A 33 -1.41 10.17 -6.87
C ASP A 33 -1.41 9.06 -7.91
N GLU A 34 -0.38 9.10 -8.76
CA GLU A 34 -0.07 8.08 -9.75
C GLU A 34 0.81 6.97 -9.15
N LEU A 35 0.78 5.80 -9.78
CA LEU A 35 1.43 4.59 -9.24
C LEU A 35 2.95 4.77 -9.03
N ASN A 36 3.64 5.37 -9.99
CA ASN A 36 5.07 5.66 -9.90
C ASN A 36 5.45 6.61 -8.76
N LYS A 37 4.50 7.40 -8.24
CA LYS A 37 4.72 8.35 -7.16
C LYS A 37 4.60 7.71 -5.78
N VAL A 38 3.81 6.63 -5.66
CA VAL A 38 3.56 5.95 -4.38
C VAL A 38 4.50 4.77 -4.11
N ILE A 39 5.22 4.32 -5.15
CA ILE A 39 6.25 3.29 -5.04
C ILE A 39 7.56 3.92 -4.58
N GLN A 40 8.10 3.43 -3.47
CA GLN A 40 9.37 3.87 -2.91
C GLN A 40 10.33 2.70 -2.76
N HIS A 41 11.63 2.95 -2.88
CA HIS A 41 12.64 1.91 -2.74
C HIS A 41 13.19 1.86 -1.31
N PHE A 42 13.09 0.72 -0.64
CA PHE A 42 13.73 0.49 0.65
C PHE A 42 15.15 -0.08 0.46
N GLY A 43 16.13 0.82 0.34
CA GLY A 43 17.50 0.46 -0.03
C GLY A 43 18.21 -0.52 0.91
N LYS A 44 17.89 -0.54 2.21
CA LYS A 44 18.51 -1.51 3.15
C LYS A 44 18.00 -2.94 2.93
N GLY A 45 16.77 -3.10 2.44
CA GLY A 45 16.16 -4.40 2.15
C GLY A 45 16.22 -4.80 0.67
N GLY A 46 16.52 -3.86 -0.22
CA GLY A 46 16.62 -4.12 -1.66
C GLY A 46 15.26 -4.44 -2.31
N PHE A 47 14.17 -3.86 -1.79
CA PHE A 47 12.83 -4.08 -2.32
C PHE A 47 12.01 -2.79 -2.33
N ASP A 48 10.93 -2.81 -3.10
CA ASP A 48 10.04 -1.66 -3.21
C ASP A 48 8.89 -1.77 -2.21
N VAL A 49 8.40 -0.62 -1.78
CA VAL A 49 7.33 -0.47 -0.80
C VAL A 49 6.30 0.55 -1.26
N ILE A 50 5.04 0.20 -1.12
CA ILE A 50 3.92 1.14 -1.09
C ILE A 50 3.46 1.20 0.36
N THR A 51 3.67 2.34 1.01
CA THR A 51 3.20 2.56 2.39
C THR A 51 1.70 2.83 2.39
N ARG A 52 1.05 2.83 3.58
CA ARG A 52 -0.40 3.04 3.62
C ARG A 52 -0.83 4.41 3.10
N GLY A 53 0.01 5.44 3.27
CA GLY A 53 -0.33 6.85 3.04
C GLY A 53 -1.05 7.51 4.23
N GLN A 54 -1.75 8.61 3.98
CA GLN A 54 -2.55 9.30 5.00
C GLN A 54 -3.78 8.45 5.37
N VAL A 55 -4.15 8.44 6.65
CA VAL A 55 -5.34 7.69 7.10
C VAL A 55 -6.58 8.25 6.40
N PRO A 56 -7.26 7.49 5.54
CA PRO A 56 -8.42 7.98 4.83
C PRO A 56 -9.66 7.88 5.72
N PRO A 57 -10.71 8.70 5.47
CA PRO A 57 -11.96 8.62 6.24
C PRO A 57 -12.74 7.32 5.96
N ASN A 58 -12.49 6.66 4.83
CA ASN A 58 -13.21 5.47 4.36
C ASN A 58 -12.27 4.33 3.88
N PRO A 59 -11.47 3.72 4.78
CA PRO A 59 -10.46 2.70 4.43
C PRO A 59 -11.00 1.51 3.62
N SER A 60 -12.08 0.88 4.10
CA SER A 60 -12.63 -0.32 3.49
C SER A 60 -13.17 -0.06 2.08
N GLU A 61 -13.82 1.09 1.87
CA GLU A 61 -14.34 1.47 0.56
C GLU A 61 -13.23 1.71 -0.45
N LEU A 62 -12.11 2.32 -0.05
CA LEU A 62 -10.97 2.54 -0.94
C LEU A 62 -10.38 1.22 -1.44
N LEU A 63 -10.24 0.24 -0.56
CA LEU A 63 -9.71 -1.09 -0.90
C LEU A 63 -10.63 -1.87 -1.85
N MET A 64 -11.94 -1.60 -1.83
CA MET A 64 -12.92 -2.23 -2.73
C MET A 64 -12.97 -1.61 -4.13
N ARG A 65 -12.21 -0.54 -4.41
CA ARG A 65 -12.22 0.14 -5.72
C ARG A 65 -11.42 -0.62 -6.77
N ASP A 66 -11.78 -0.39 -8.04
CA ASP A 66 -11.05 -0.94 -9.20
C ASP A 66 -9.56 -0.62 -9.20
N ARG A 67 -9.15 0.53 -8.65
CA ARG A 67 -7.72 0.89 -8.54
C ARG A 67 -6.92 -0.12 -7.71
N MET A 68 -7.49 -0.73 -6.67
CA MET A 68 -6.79 -1.76 -5.91
C MET A 68 -6.52 -3.00 -6.76
N ARG A 69 -7.53 -3.42 -7.52
CA ARG A 69 -7.39 -4.54 -8.48
C ARG A 69 -6.34 -4.23 -9.55
N GLN A 70 -6.39 -3.04 -10.15
CA GLN A 70 -5.42 -2.59 -11.16
C GLN A 70 -4.00 -2.56 -10.62
N LEU A 71 -3.81 -2.12 -9.37
CA LEU A 71 -2.51 -2.15 -8.69
C LEU A 71 -1.99 -3.58 -8.56
N LEU A 72 -2.82 -4.52 -8.11
CA LEU A 72 -2.41 -5.91 -7.92
C LEU A 72 -2.10 -6.60 -9.26
N GLU A 73 -2.91 -6.38 -10.29
CA GLU A 73 -2.67 -6.86 -11.65
C GLU A 73 -1.34 -6.32 -12.19
N TRP A 74 -1.10 -5.01 -12.08
CA TRP A 74 0.17 -4.40 -12.46
C TRP A 74 1.34 -4.97 -11.65
N ALA A 75 1.20 -5.10 -10.33
CA ALA A 75 2.26 -5.58 -9.46
C ALA A 75 2.65 -7.03 -9.77
N ASN A 76 1.67 -7.87 -10.10
CA ASN A 76 1.89 -9.25 -10.52
C ASN A 76 2.76 -9.36 -11.79
N ASP A 77 2.62 -8.41 -12.72
CA ASP A 77 3.40 -8.39 -13.97
C ASP A 77 4.82 -7.82 -13.81
N HIS A 78 5.07 -7.04 -12.75
CA HIS A 78 6.32 -6.28 -12.58
C HIS A 78 7.21 -6.78 -11.44
N TYR A 79 6.70 -7.65 -10.57
CA TYR A 79 7.44 -8.18 -9.42
C TYR A 79 7.27 -9.68 -9.28
N ASP A 80 8.37 -10.40 -9.01
CA ASP A 80 8.35 -11.84 -8.77
C ASP A 80 7.58 -12.23 -7.48
N LEU A 81 7.46 -11.29 -6.53
CA LEU A 81 6.79 -11.49 -5.24
C LEU A 81 6.14 -10.19 -4.79
N VAL A 82 4.84 -10.27 -4.48
CA VAL A 82 4.04 -9.19 -3.91
C VAL A 82 3.55 -9.63 -2.53
N ILE A 83 3.92 -8.85 -1.49
CA ILE A 83 3.45 -9.05 -0.11
C ILE A 83 2.45 -7.94 0.20
N VAL A 84 1.26 -8.32 0.65
CA VAL A 84 0.21 -7.39 1.07
C VAL A 84 -0.03 -7.58 2.57
N ASP A 85 0.35 -6.58 3.36
CA ASP A 85 0.09 -6.54 4.80
C ASP A 85 -1.30 -5.94 5.04
N THR A 86 -2.21 -6.71 5.61
CA THR A 86 -3.59 -6.29 5.83
C THR A 86 -3.87 -6.15 7.32
N ALA A 87 -4.77 -5.23 7.68
CA ALA A 87 -5.28 -5.17 9.04
C ALA A 87 -5.79 -6.56 9.48
N ALA A 88 -5.49 -6.95 10.73
CA ALA A 88 -6.03 -8.18 11.28
C ALA A 88 -7.57 -8.14 11.22
N ASP A 89 -8.17 -9.20 10.68
CA ASP A 89 -9.61 -9.38 10.80
C ASP A 89 -9.91 -9.65 12.28
N ALA A 90 -10.43 -8.63 12.96
CA ALA A 90 -11.02 -8.81 14.28
C ALA A 90 -12.40 -9.44 14.02
N GLY A 91 -12.42 -10.70 13.63
CA GLY A 91 -13.63 -11.48 13.44
C GLY A 91 -14.47 -11.41 14.72
N GLY A 92 -15.48 -10.56 14.67
CA GLY A 92 -16.58 -10.51 15.62
C GLY A 92 -17.84 -10.78 14.81
N GLU A 93 -18.47 -11.91 15.10
CA GLU A 93 -19.94 -11.94 15.11
C GLU A 93 -20.47 -10.80 15.99
#